data_AF-F7AMS6-F1
#
_entry.id   AF-F7AMS6-F1
#
_cell.length_a   1.000
_cell.length_b   1.000
_cell.length_c   1.000
_cell.angle_alpha   90.00
_cell.angle_beta   90.00
_cell.angle_gamma   90.00
#
_symmetry.space_group_name_H-M   'P 1'
#
loop_
_entity.id
_entity.type
_entity.pdbx_description
1 polymer ?
#
loop_
_entity_poly.entity_id
_entity_poly.type
_entity_poly.pdbx_seq_one_letter_code
_entity_poly.pdbx_strand_id
1 'polypeptide(L)'
;MLENDHGQKVAVFLMDTQGSFDKGMTAAECSFIAALSTSLSSVQIYNLKGGLIDESDLQLLQIFLNHARAIIETEQGEENDRTSQFQCLLFLIRNWQMPDYDYGSKGGLEYLEEVMNTDQAENKDVRKKIRESFADVRCHLLEHPGKKVAKLKDSKLDKIKVLDIDKDFLEGVDDLAKCLFSKDSLVVKKLNGKACTGKDLMKVAK
;
A
#
# COMPACT_ATOMS: atom_id res chain seq x y z
N MET A 1 -15.29 14.11 1.28
CA MET A 1 -15.85 13.08 2.19
C MET A 1 -16.55 12.04 1.34
N LEU A 2 -16.44 10.77 1.71
CA LEU A 2 -17.17 9.66 1.09
C LEU A 2 -18.14 9.06 2.12
N GLU A 3 -19.14 8.32 1.67
CA GLU A 3 -20.08 7.61 2.54
C GLU A 3 -19.73 6.12 2.53
N ASN A 4 -19.63 5.49 3.70
CA ASN A 4 -19.44 4.05 3.78
C ASN A 4 -20.76 3.27 3.66
N ASP A 5 -20.68 1.96 3.61
CA ASP A 5 -21.79 1.00 3.63
C ASP A 5 -22.72 1.14 4.85
N HIS A 6 -22.24 1.72 5.95
CA HIS A 6 -23.02 2.05 7.14
C HIS A 6 -23.72 3.42 7.07
N GLY A 7 -23.62 4.15 5.96
CA GLY A 7 -24.21 5.48 5.80
C GLY A 7 -23.48 6.61 6.54
N GLN A 8 -22.27 6.35 7.03
CA GLN A 8 -21.45 7.32 7.75
C GLN A 8 -20.57 8.11 6.78
N LYS A 9 -20.48 9.43 7.01
CA LYS A 9 -19.58 10.30 6.24
C LYS A 9 -18.15 10.19 6.76
N VAL A 10 -17.24 9.72 5.93
CA VAL A 10 -15.81 9.52 6.21
C VAL A 10 -14.98 10.59 5.49
N ALA A 11 -14.05 11.21 6.21
CA ALA A 11 -13.04 12.07 5.61
C ALA A 11 -11.92 11.21 5.00
N VAL A 12 -11.52 11.52 3.77
CA VAL A 12 -10.46 10.78 3.05
C VAL A 12 -9.23 11.67 2.96
N PHE A 13 -8.10 11.16 3.42
CA PHE A 13 -6.80 11.78 3.29
C PHE A 13 -5.98 10.96 2.29
N LEU A 14 -5.39 11.62 1.30
CA LEU A 14 -4.44 11.01 0.39
C LEU A 14 -3.05 11.47 0.79
N MET A 15 -2.17 10.51 1.06
CA MET A 15 -0.78 10.75 1.44
C MET A 15 0.12 10.29 0.31
N ASP A 16 0.91 11.22 -0.23
CA ASP A 16 1.96 10.89 -1.18
C ASP A 16 3.30 10.94 -0.44
N THR A 17 3.97 9.80 -0.39
CA THR A 17 5.27 9.67 0.27
C THR A 17 6.34 9.76 -0.80
N GLN A 18 7.33 10.62 -0.58
CA GLN A 18 8.50 10.65 -1.43
C GLN A 18 9.13 9.25 -1.50
N GLY A 19 9.46 8.80 -2.72
CA GLY A 19 9.94 7.45 -2.98
C GLY A 19 11.23 7.12 -2.24
N SER A 20 11.31 5.90 -1.75
CA SER A 20 12.55 5.34 -1.20
C SER A 20 13.64 5.37 -2.27
N PHE A 21 14.85 5.81 -1.91
CA PHE A 21 16.06 5.83 -2.75
C PHE A 21 16.18 6.96 -3.81
N ASP A 22 15.60 8.13 -3.57
CA ASP A 22 16.13 9.34 -4.22
C ASP A 22 17.61 9.50 -3.85
N LYS A 23 18.46 9.92 -4.81
CA LYS A 23 19.94 9.94 -4.71
C LYS A 23 20.54 10.74 -3.53
N GLY A 24 19.70 11.36 -2.69
CA GLY A 24 20.10 12.11 -1.50
C GLY A 24 19.56 11.61 -0.16
N MET A 25 18.74 10.54 -0.12
CA MET A 25 18.20 10.00 1.14
C MET A 25 18.93 8.74 1.60
N THR A 26 19.19 8.66 2.89
CA THR A 26 19.72 7.44 3.54
C THR A 26 18.63 6.37 3.67
N ALA A 27 19.05 5.11 3.83
CA ALA A 27 18.12 4.02 4.11
C ALA A 27 17.31 4.24 5.40
N ALA A 28 17.92 4.88 6.40
CA ALA A 28 17.26 5.20 7.67
C ALA A 28 16.14 6.25 7.49
N GLU A 29 16.39 7.31 6.72
CA GLU A 29 15.37 8.33 6.42
C GLU A 29 14.20 7.74 5.61
N CYS A 30 14.50 6.91 4.61
CA CYS A 30 13.47 6.21 3.84
C CYS A 30 12.61 5.31 4.74
N SER A 31 13.27 4.56 5.63
CA SER A 31 12.59 3.69 6.60
C SER A 31 11.69 4.46 7.55
N PHE A 32 12.16 5.61 8.05
CA PHE A 32 11.36 6.48 8.92
C PHE A 32 10.13 7.04 8.21
N ILE A 33 10.26 7.52 6.96
CA ILE A 33 9.14 8.01 6.16
C ILE A 33 8.12 6.89 5.90
N ALA A 34 8.59 5.70 5.52
CA ALA A 34 7.72 4.55 5.29
C ALA A 34 7.01 4.09 6.57
N ALA A 35 7.71 4.10 7.70
CA ALA A 35 7.15 3.78 9.00
C ALA A 35 6.05 4.77 9.42
N LEU A 36 6.31 6.08 9.29
CA LEU A 36 5.33 7.12 9.59
C LEU A 36 4.10 7.02 8.67
N SER A 37 4.31 6.78 7.38
CA SER A 37 3.22 6.53 6.42
C SER A 37 2.35 5.36 6.84
N THR A 38 2.97 4.24 7.24
CA THR A 38 2.27 3.04 7.66
C THR A 38 1.48 3.28 8.95
N SER A 39 2.07 4.00 9.92
CA SER A 39 1.41 4.32 11.20
C SER A 39 0.23 5.28 11.03
N LEU A 40 0.31 6.24 10.10
CA LEU A 40 -0.76 7.22 9.86
C LEU A 40 -1.88 6.68 8.96
N SER A 41 -1.55 5.84 7.98
CA SER A 41 -2.51 5.35 6.99
C SER A 41 -3.43 4.26 7.54
N SER A 42 -4.64 4.19 7.01
CA SER A 42 -5.54 3.03 7.18
C SER A 42 -5.33 1.99 6.07
N VAL A 43 -4.87 2.43 4.90
CA VAL A 43 -4.45 1.61 3.77
C VAL A 43 -3.06 2.07 3.37
N GLN A 44 -2.06 1.22 3.58
CA GLN A 44 -0.71 1.44 3.10
C GLN A 44 -0.57 0.81 1.72
N ILE A 45 -0.31 1.61 0.69
CA ILE A 45 -0.04 1.11 -0.66
C ILE A 45 1.47 0.92 -0.79
N TYR A 46 1.93 -0.31 -0.96
CA TYR A 46 3.32 -0.60 -1.28
C TYR A 46 3.46 -0.68 -2.81
N ASN A 47 3.84 0.45 -3.40
CA ASN A 47 3.91 0.65 -4.85
C ASN A 47 5.24 0.13 -5.41
N LEU A 48 5.20 -1.04 -6.05
CA LEU A 48 6.36 -1.72 -6.62
C LEU A 48 6.42 -1.52 -8.13
N LYS A 49 7.63 -1.34 -8.64
CA LYS A 49 7.87 -0.99 -10.04
C LYS A 49 8.11 -2.26 -10.86
N GLY A 50 7.08 -2.80 -11.52
CA GLY A 50 7.26 -3.84 -12.54
C GLY A 50 7.63 -5.20 -11.98
N GLY A 51 7.18 -6.25 -12.64
CA GLY A 51 7.68 -7.60 -12.40
C GLY A 51 7.19 -8.24 -11.10
N LEU A 52 7.86 -9.31 -10.71
CA LEU A 52 7.52 -10.12 -9.55
C LEU A 52 7.99 -9.44 -8.27
N ILE A 53 7.20 -9.55 -7.20
CA ILE A 53 7.64 -9.25 -5.83
C ILE A 53 8.80 -10.19 -5.50
N ASP A 54 9.96 -9.63 -5.18
CA ASP A 54 11.11 -10.42 -4.78
C ASP A 54 11.31 -10.44 -3.25
N GLU A 55 12.27 -11.25 -2.79
CA GLU A 55 12.58 -11.35 -1.36
C GLU A 55 13.08 -10.02 -0.77
N SER A 56 13.76 -9.20 -1.56
CA SER A 56 14.29 -7.92 -1.11
C SER A 56 13.16 -6.91 -0.85
N ASP A 57 12.11 -6.92 -1.67
CA ASP A 57 10.91 -6.10 -1.46
C ASP A 57 10.25 -6.41 -0.11
N LEU A 58 10.16 -7.70 0.24
CA LEU A 58 9.49 -8.16 1.45
C LEU A 58 10.36 -7.99 2.70
N GLN A 59 11.66 -8.18 2.58
CA GLN A 59 12.63 -7.86 3.65
C GLN A 59 12.65 -6.35 3.94
N LEU A 60 12.64 -5.52 2.90
CA LEU A 60 12.58 -4.06 3.06
C LEU A 60 11.29 -3.64 3.77
N LEU A 61 10.15 -4.20 3.35
CA LEU A 61 8.88 -3.98 4.04
C LEU A 61 8.95 -4.40 5.51
N GLN A 62 9.56 -5.53 5.84
CA GLN A 62 9.73 -5.98 7.22
C GLN A 62 10.52 -4.98 8.08
N ILE A 63 11.57 -4.36 7.53
CA ILE A 63 12.34 -3.32 8.21
C ILE A 63 11.44 -2.13 8.54
N PHE A 64 10.67 -1.65 7.56
CA PHE A 64 9.74 -0.52 7.76
C PHE A 64 8.69 -0.82 8.83
N LEU A 65 8.14 -2.04 8.83
CA LEU A 65 7.17 -2.45 9.84
C LEU A 65 7.79 -2.44 11.24
N ASN A 66 9.02 -2.92 11.42
CA ASN A 66 9.67 -2.89 12.73
C ASN A 66 9.84 -1.45 13.25
N HIS A 67 10.19 -0.50 12.38
CA HIS A 67 10.24 0.92 12.75
C HIS A 67 8.86 1.49 13.07
N ALA A 68 7.83 1.13 12.28
CA ALA A 68 6.47 1.57 12.52
C ALA A 68 5.94 1.07 13.87
N ARG A 69 6.24 -0.18 14.25
CA ARG A 69 5.88 -0.73 15.59
C ARG A 69 6.53 0.08 16.70
N ALA A 70 7.83 0.38 16.58
CA ALA A 70 8.55 1.15 17.58
C ALA A 70 7.95 2.55 17.79
N ILE A 71 7.51 3.23 16.71
CA ILE A 71 6.83 4.54 16.78
C ILE A 71 5.49 4.41 17.54
N ILE A 72 4.71 3.35 17.27
CA ILE A 72 3.43 3.12 17.95
C ILE A 72 3.64 2.83 19.43
N GLU A 73 4.60 1.96 19.77
CA GLU A 73 4.93 1.58 21.15
C GLU A 73 5.34 2.80 21.99
N THR A 74 6.12 3.73 21.41
CA THR A 74 6.50 4.97 22.09
C THR A 74 5.34 5.92 22.36
N GLU A 75 4.35 5.97 21.46
CA GLU A 75 3.22 6.91 21.55
C GLU A 75 2.04 6.34 22.38
N GLN A 76 1.86 5.02 22.40
CA GLN A 76 0.65 4.37 22.92
C GLN A 76 0.90 3.45 24.12
N GLY A 77 2.16 3.19 24.48
CA GLY A 77 2.53 2.27 25.56
C GLY A 77 2.36 0.79 25.18
N GLU A 78 2.88 -0.12 26.01
CA GLU A 78 2.77 -1.57 25.81
C GLU A 78 1.35 -2.08 26.14
N GLU A 79 0.38 -1.88 25.23
CA GLU A 79 -0.89 -2.61 25.32
C GLU A 79 -0.76 -4.00 24.66
N ASN A 80 -0.87 -5.03 25.49
CA ASN A 80 -0.66 -6.46 25.20
C ASN A 80 -1.71 -7.12 24.28
N ASP A 81 -2.54 -6.36 23.57
CA ASP A 81 -3.58 -6.99 22.75
C ASP A 81 -3.00 -7.46 21.41
N ARG A 82 -3.03 -8.78 21.18
CA ARG A 82 -2.42 -9.48 20.02
C ARG A 82 -3.16 -9.23 18.70
N THR A 83 -3.81 -8.09 18.55
CA THR A 83 -4.47 -7.69 17.31
C THR A 83 -3.46 -7.10 16.34
N SER A 84 -3.66 -7.35 15.04
CA SER A 84 -2.86 -6.73 13.97
C SER A 84 -2.82 -5.20 14.15
N GLN A 85 -1.60 -4.65 14.27
CA GLN A 85 -1.38 -3.23 14.61
C GLN A 85 -1.77 -2.27 13.48
N PHE A 86 -1.66 -2.72 12.23
CA PHE A 86 -2.05 -1.98 11.04
C PHE A 86 -3.27 -2.61 10.40
N GLN A 87 -3.98 -1.83 9.58
CA GLN A 87 -5.28 -2.26 9.05
C GLN A 87 -5.14 -2.94 7.70
N CYS A 88 -4.69 -2.22 6.67
CA CYS A 88 -4.61 -2.78 5.32
C CYS A 88 -3.26 -2.47 4.69
N LEU A 89 -2.62 -3.50 4.13
CA LEU A 89 -1.52 -3.38 3.18
C LEU A 89 -2.05 -3.72 1.79
N LEU A 90 -1.73 -2.90 0.79
CA LEU A 90 -2.00 -3.18 -0.61
C LEU A 90 -0.69 -3.19 -1.39
N PHE A 91 -0.25 -4.36 -1.86
CA PHE A 91 0.78 -4.44 -2.88
C PHE A 91 0.21 -3.94 -4.20
N LEU A 92 0.78 -2.85 -4.73
CA LEU A 92 0.42 -2.34 -6.06
C LEU A 92 1.58 -2.60 -7.00
N ILE A 93 1.42 -3.59 -7.88
CA ILE A 93 2.44 -3.96 -8.84
C ILE A 93 2.19 -3.21 -10.14
N ARG A 94 3.05 -2.26 -10.45
CA ARG A 94 2.94 -1.41 -11.64
C ARG A 94 3.53 -2.13 -12.84
N ASN A 95 3.04 -1.91 -14.06
CA ASN A 95 3.60 -2.51 -15.28
C ASN A 95 3.73 -4.04 -15.18
N TRP A 96 2.69 -4.71 -14.67
CA TRP A 96 2.60 -6.17 -14.69
C TRP A 96 2.59 -6.67 -16.14
N GLN A 97 3.41 -7.69 -16.45
CA GLN A 97 3.55 -8.22 -17.81
C GLN A 97 3.55 -9.76 -17.85
N MET A 98 3.38 -10.41 -16.69
CA MET A 98 3.42 -11.88 -16.62
C MET A 98 2.05 -12.44 -17.01
N PRO A 99 1.99 -13.44 -17.90
CA PRO A 99 0.72 -13.95 -18.43
C PRO A 99 -0.04 -14.84 -17.44
N ASP A 100 0.60 -15.21 -16.32
CA ASP A 100 0.10 -16.24 -15.41
C ASP A 100 -1.11 -15.80 -14.58
N TYR A 101 -1.37 -14.49 -14.48
CA TYR A 101 -2.46 -13.92 -13.69
C TYR A 101 -3.15 -12.77 -14.42
N ASP A 102 -4.47 -12.70 -14.24
CA ASP A 102 -5.30 -11.60 -14.73
C ASP A 102 -4.88 -10.25 -14.12
N TYR A 103 -5.06 -9.15 -14.85
CA TYR A 103 -4.90 -7.81 -14.28
C TYR A 103 -5.96 -7.49 -13.21
N GLY A 104 -5.66 -6.51 -12.38
CA GLY A 104 -6.55 -6.00 -11.34
C GLY A 104 -6.42 -6.74 -10.01
N SER A 105 -7.42 -6.56 -9.16
CA SER A 105 -7.43 -7.09 -7.78
C SER A 105 -7.60 -8.61 -7.74
N LYS A 106 -8.31 -9.20 -8.72
CA LYS A 106 -8.57 -10.64 -8.77
C LYS A 106 -7.28 -11.45 -8.98
N GLY A 107 -6.58 -11.21 -10.09
CA GLY A 107 -5.31 -11.91 -10.32
C GLY A 107 -4.22 -11.48 -9.34
N GLY A 108 -4.30 -10.27 -8.79
CA GLY A 108 -3.45 -9.84 -7.68
C GLY A 108 -3.61 -10.72 -6.44
N LEU A 109 -4.84 -11.06 -6.06
CA LEU A 109 -5.09 -11.97 -4.94
C LEU A 109 -4.49 -13.36 -5.19
N GLU A 110 -4.71 -13.93 -6.38
CA GLU A 110 -4.15 -15.22 -6.79
C GLU A 110 -2.61 -15.21 -6.75
N TYR A 111 -1.99 -14.14 -7.27
CA TYR A 111 -0.54 -13.97 -7.23
C TYR A 111 0.00 -13.79 -5.80
N LEU A 112 -0.72 -13.05 -4.95
CA LEU A 112 -0.32 -12.83 -3.56
C LEU A 112 -0.30 -14.12 -2.76
N GLU A 113 -1.21 -15.06 -3.02
CA GLU A 113 -1.21 -16.37 -2.37
C GLU A 113 0.10 -17.11 -2.63
N GLU A 114 0.62 -17.06 -3.87
CA GLU A 114 1.92 -17.64 -4.22
C GLU A 114 3.07 -16.91 -3.50
N VAL A 115 3.13 -15.59 -3.59
CA VAL A 115 4.19 -14.78 -2.95
C VAL A 115 4.28 -15.02 -1.44
N MET A 116 3.12 -15.21 -0.81
CA MET A 116 3.02 -15.40 0.63
C MET A 116 3.15 -16.87 1.06
N ASN A 117 3.31 -17.80 0.13
CA ASN A 117 3.59 -19.21 0.36
C ASN A 117 5.05 -19.54 0.03
N THR A 118 5.83 -19.93 1.05
CA THR A 118 7.25 -20.29 0.84
C THR A 118 7.65 -21.45 1.73
N ASP A 119 8.40 -22.39 1.16
CA ASP A 119 8.98 -23.52 1.90
C ASP A 119 10.34 -23.18 2.54
N GLN A 120 10.99 -22.10 2.10
CA GLN A 120 12.29 -21.68 2.61
C GLN A 120 12.16 -21.15 4.04
N ALA A 121 12.81 -21.84 4.98
CA ALA A 121 12.73 -21.52 6.40
C ALA A 121 13.17 -20.08 6.73
N GLU A 122 14.16 -19.57 6.01
CA GLU A 122 14.67 -18.20 6.16
C GLU A 122 13.65 -17.11 5.77
N ASN A 123 12.74 -17.40 4.82
CA ASN A 123 11.77 -16.42 4.32
C ASN A 123 10.40 -16.52 5.02
N LYS A 124 10.13 -17.63 5.71
CA LYS A 124 8.86 -17.85 6.46
C LYS A 124 8.60 -16.77 7.52
N ASP A 125 9.65 -16.32 8.22
CA ASP A 125 9.51 -15.30 9.27
C ASP A 125 9.05 -13.94 8.69
N VAL A 126 9.56 -13.55 7.52
CA VAL A 126 9.16 -12.31 6.84
C VAL A 126 7.66 -12.30 6.54
N ARG A 127 7.14 -13.38 5.94
CA ARG A 127 5.71 -13.49 5.60
C ARG A 127 4.84 -13.54 6.84
N LYS A 128 5.27 -14.27 7.87
CA LYS A 128 4.58 -14.34 9.15
C LYS A 128 4.44 -12.94 9.75
N LYS A 129 5.54 -12.17 9.83
CA LYS A 129 5.51 -10.80 10.35
C LYS A 129 4.59 -9.89 9.55
N ILE A 130 4.58 -9.98 8.21
CA ILE A 130 3.66 -9.19 7.39
C ILE A 130 2.19 -9.52 7.73
N ARG A 131 1.83 -10.82 7.76
CA ARG A 131 0.47 -11.27 8.12
C ARG A 131 0.05 -10.89 9.53
N GLU A 132 0.97 -10.92 10.49
CA GLU A 132 0.68 -10.51 11.87
C GLU A 132 0.62 -8.98 12.04
N SER A 133 1.21 -8.22 11.13
CA SER A 133 1.22 -6.75 11.21
C SER A 133 -0.06 -6.12 10.66
N PHE A 134 -0.69 -6.71 9.66
CA PHE A 134 -1.87 -6.14 8.99
C PHE A 134 -3.11 -7.03 9.16
N ALA A 135 -4.27 -6.41 9.41
CA ALA A 135 -5.54 -7.13 9.47
C ALA A 135 -5.97 -7.67 8.09
N ASP A 136 -5.54 -7.00 7.03
CA ASP A 136 -5.86 -7.30 5.64
C ASP A 136 -4.63 -7.04 4.76
N VAL A 137 -4.33 -7.98 3.86
CA VAL A 137 -3.23 -7.88 2.89
C VAL A 137 -3.79 -8.17 1.52
N ARG A 138 -3.69 -7.18 0.64
CA ARG A 138 -4.23 -7.20 -0.72
C ARG A 138 -3.11 -7.05 -1.74
N CYS A 139 -3.41 -7.40 -2.97
CA CYS A 139 -2.53 -7.17 -4.10
C CYS A 139 -3.34 -6.77 -5.32
N HIS A 140 -2.80 -5.87 -6.14
CA HIS A 140 -3.41 -5.38 -7.36
C HIS A 140 -2.37 -5.29 -8.47
N LEU A 141 -2.65 -5.94 -9.60
CA LEU A 141 -1.75 -6.02 -10.74
C LEU A 141 -2.16 -5.00 -11.79
N LEU A 142 -1.36 -3.95 -11.97
CA LEU A 142 -1.65 -2.89 -12.92
C LEU A 142 -0.79 -3.06 -14.17
N GLU A 143 -1.44 -3.11 -15.33
CA GLU A 143 -0.80 -3.15 -16.65
C GLU A 143 0.13 -1.94 -16.87
N HIS A 144 0.93 -1.97 -17.93
CA HIS A 144 1.70 -0.81 -18.39
C HIS A 144 0.78 0.27 -19.01
N PRO A 145 0.97 1.57 -18.71
CA PRO A 145 0.07 2.65 -19.17
C PRO A 145 0.14 2.99 -20.68
N GLY A 146 0.76 2.13 -21.48
CA GLY A 146 1.06 2.39 -22.89
C GLY A 146 2.35 3.19 -23.13
N LYS A 147 2.97 2.97 -24.30
CA LYS A 147 4.28 3.56 -24.68
C LYS A 147 4.28 5.08 -24.75
N LYS A 148 3.14 5.69 -25.10
CA LYS A 148 3.01 7.14 -25.25
C LYS A 148 3.15 7.85 -23.91
N VAL A 149 2.58 7.27 -22.85
CA VAL A 149 2.73 7.75 -21.47
C VAL A 149 4.16 7.50 -20.96
N ALA A 150 4.67 6.28 -21.10
CA ALA A 150 5.97 5.92 -20.52
C ALA A 150 7.19 6.61 -21.16
N LYS A 151 7.11 7.02 -22.43
CA LYS A 151 8.20 7.72 -23.13
C LYS A 151 8.08 9.25 -23.04
N LEU A 152 7.07 9.75 -22.35
CA LEU A 152 6.88 11.19 -22.24
C LEU A 152 7.93 11.80 -21.31
N LYS A 153 8.41 13.01 -21.65
CA LYS A 153 9.25 13.80 -20.76
C LYS A 153 8.35 14.65 -19.87
N ASP A 154 8.74 14.87 -18.61
CA ASP A 154 7.97 15.62 -17.61
C ASP A 154 7.48 16.99 -18.11
N SER A 155 8.28 17.68 -18.94
CA SER A 155 7.92 18.97 -19.54
C SER A 155 6.78 18.95 -20.56
N LYS A 156 6.18 17.79 -20.81
CA LYS A 156 5.06 17.61 -21.75
C LYS A 156 3.85 16.90 -21.13
N LEU A 157 3.84 16.65 -19.82
CA LEU A 157 2.83 15.84 -19.15
C LEU A 157 1.40 16.40 -19.36
N ASP A 158 1.28 17.73 -19.45
CA ASP A 158 0.07 18.50 -19.77
C ASP A 158 -0.55 18.16 -21.13
N LYS A 159 0.19 17.48 -22.02
CA LYS A 159 -0.26 17.13 -23.38
C LYS A 159 -0.83 15.72 -23.50
N ILE A 160 -0.75 14.90 -22.45
CA ILE A 160 -1.34 13.55 -22.44
C ILE A 160 -2.85 13.69 -22.30
N LYS A 161 -3.59 13.00 -23.18
CA LYS A 161 -5.05 12.82 -23.06
C LYS A 161 -5.36 11.43 -22.52
N VAL A 162 -6.56 11.24 -21.97
CA VAL A 162 -7.03 9.92 -21.51
C VAL A 162 -6.96 8.88 -22.64
N LEU A 163 -7.28 9.27 -23.88
CA LEU A 163 -7.19 8.41 -25.08
C LEU A 163 -5.75 7.98 -25.44
N ASP A 164 -4.74 8.59 -24.82
CA ASP A 164 -3.33 8.25 -25.02
C ASP A 164 -2.84 7.16 -24.05
N ILE A 165 -3.69 6.79 -23.09
CA ILE A 165 -3.45 5.78 -22.06
C ILE A 165 -4.08 4.47 -22.52
N ASP A 166 -3.38 3.36 -22.30
CA ASP A 166 -3.89 2.04 -22.70
C ASP A 166 -5.21 1.70 -21.99
N LYS A 167 -6.11 1.02 -22.69
CA LYS A 167 -7.45 0.72 -22.17
C LYS A 167 -7.40 -0.22 -20.96
N ASP A 168 -6.57 -1.25 -21.03
CA ASP A 168 -6.44 -2.25 -19.96
C ASP A 168 -5.84 -1.60 -18.70
N PHE A 169 -4.95 -0.61 -18.86
CA PHE A 169 -4.48 0.21 -17.74
C PHE A 169 -5.61 1.01 -17.10
N LEU A 170 -6.47 1.65 -17.89
CA LEU A 170 -7.60 2.43 -17.38
C LEU A 170 -8.61 1.55 -16.65
N GLU A 171 -8.88 0.36 -17.17
CA GLU A 171 -9.73 -0.64 -16.52
C GLU A 171 -9.14 -1.09 -15.17
N GLY A 172 -7.82 -1.34 -15.11
CA GLY A 172 -7.14 -1.64 -13.86
C GLY A 172 -7.16 -0.48 -12.85
N VAL A 173 -7.00 0.77 -13.31
CA VAL A 173 -7.13 1.96 -12.44
C VAL A 173 -8.55 2.10 -11.90
N ASP A 174 -9.57 1.83 -12.71
CA ASP A 174 -10.97 1.84 -12.25
C ASP A 174 -11.24 0.75 -11.20
N ASP A 175 -10.74 -0.46 -11.42
CA ASP A 175 -10.81 -1.55 -10.42
C ASP A 175 -10.06 -1.18 -9.12
N LEU A 176 -8.86 -0.60 -9.22
CA LEU A 176 -8.11 -0.12 -8.06
C LEU A 176 -8.87 0.97 -7.30
N ALA A 177 -9.47 1.93 -8.01
CA ALA A 177 -10.26 3.00 -7.41
C ALA A 177 -11.47 2.42 -6.66
N LYS A 178 -12.14 1.40 -7.22
CA LYS A 178 -13.22 0.69 -6.54
C LYS A 178 -12.73 -0.03 -5.28
N CYS A 179 -11.60 -0.72 -5.36
CA CYS A 179 -10.98 -1.42 -4.22
C CYS A 179 -10.58 -0.48 -3.06
N LEU A 180 -10.31 0.80 -3.36
CA LEU A 180 -9.90 1.79 -2.36
C LEU A 180 -11.06 2.66 -1.85
N PHE A 181 -12.04 2.97 -2.71
CA PHE A 181 -12.99 4.06 -2.46
C PHE A 181 -14.46 3.66 -2.56
N SER A 182 -14.79 2.41 -2.88
CA SER A 182 -16.19 1.92 -2.82
C SER A 182 -16.70 1.92 -1.40
N LYS A 183 -18.02 2.08 -1.23
CA LYS A 183 -18.66 2.25 0.10
C LYS A 183 -18.30 1.15 1.10
N ASP A 184 -18.23 -0.09 0.62
CA ASP A 184 -17.88 -1.32 1.34
C ASP A 184 -16.36 -1.53 1.52
N SER A 185 -15.55 -0.80 0.75
CA SER A 185 -14.10 -0.92 0.73
C SER A 185 -13.38 0.16 1.55
N LEU A 186 -14.11 1.18 2.02
CA LEU A 186 -13.56 2.29 2.81
C LEU A 186 -13.04 1.82 4.18
N VAL A 187 -11.72 1.84 4.35
CA VAL A 187 -11.06 1.51 5.61
C VAL A 187 -10.91 2.76 6.49
N VAL A 188 -11.75 2.89 7.52
CA VAL A 188 -11.64 3.99 8.51
C VAL A 188 -10.44 3.76 9.41
N LYS A 189 -9.53 4.74 9.53
CA LYS A 189 -8.36 4.64 10.40
C LYS A 189 -8.78 4.39 11.85
N LYS A 190 -8.10 3.44 12.50
CA LYS A 190 -8.21 3.15 13.91
C LYS A 190 -6.84 3.28 14.58
N LEU A 191 -6.86 3.75 15.83
CA LEU A 191 -5.73 3.73 16.76
C LEU A 191 -6.26 3.08 18.05
N ASN A 192 -5.57 2.07 18.58
CA ASN A 192 -6.04 1.24 19.71
C ASN A 192 -7.49 0.77 19.55
N GLY A 193 -7.82 0.24 18.36
CA GLY A 193 -9.14 -0.28 18.01
C GLY A 193 -10.24 0.79 17.84
N LYS A 194 -9.98 2.07 18.13
CA LYS A 194 -10.96 3.16 18.05
C LYS A 194 -10.81 3.95 16.77
N ALA A 195 -11.94 4.27 16.12
CA ALA A 195 -11.96 5.09 14.92
C ALA A 195 -11.38 6.49 15.20
N CYS A 196 -10.52 6.96 14.31
CA CYS A 196 -9.81 8.22 14.45
C CYS A 196 -10.51 9.36 13.73
N THR A 197 -10.49 10.55 14.34
CA THR A 197 -10.85 11.78 13.66
C THR A 197 -9.62 12.41 13.00
N GLY A 198 -9.84 13.39 12.10
CA GLY A 198 -8.74 14.18 11.55
C GLY A 198 -7.94 14.90 12.64
N LYS A 199 -8.55 15.28 13.77
CA LYS A 199 -7.84 15.90 14.90
C LYS A 199 -6.90 14.92 15.60
N ASP A 200 -7.24 13.63 15.63
CA ASP A 200 -6.39 12.61 16.25
C ASP A 200 -5.21 12.27 15.35
N LEU A 201 -5.44 12.16 14.02
CA LEU A 201 -4.38 12.02 13.03
C LEU A 201 -3.33 13.14 13.14
N MET A 202 -3.77 14.38 13.30
CA MET A 202 -2.87 15.53 13.48
C MET A 202 -2.07 15.52 14.79
N LYS A 203 -2.42 14.69 15.78
CA LYS A 203 -1.59 14.52 16.99
C LYS A 203 -0.45 13.53 16.75
N VAL A 204 -0.71 12.48 15.96
CA VAL A 204 0.29 11.46 15.60
C VAL A 204 1.31 11.98 14.60
N ALA A 205 0.92 12.94 13.75
CA ALA A 205 1.79 13.54 12.74
C ALA A 205 2.69 14.68 13.26
N LYS A 206 2.76 14.93 14.58
CA LYS A 206 3.57 15.99 15.18
C LYS A 206 4.91 15.46 15.65
#